data_AF-A0A849Y1Z4-F1
#
_entry.id   AF-A0A849Y1Z4-F1
#
_cell.length_a   1.000
_cell.length_b   1.000
_cell.length_c   1.000
_cell.angle_alpha   90.00
_cell.angle_beta   90.00
_cell.angle_gamma   90.00
#
_symmetry.space_group_name_H-M   'P 1'
#
loop_
_entity.id
_entity.type
_entity.pdbx_description
1 polymer ?
#
loop_
_entity_poly.entity_id
_entity_poly.type
_entity_poly.pdbx_seq_one_letter_code
_entity_poly.pdbx_strand_id
1 'polypeptide(L)'
;MDAAYGRRDRAALRRIRNDIPSIVRDLDAALESFRRQWHRRNKPFGFETIQVRLGGQKERFRELSVRLGELIRGQVSEIPEFEERARRPSVWTHTAWRYLAVSGIL
;
A
#
# COMPACT_ATOMS: atom_id res chain seq x y z
N MET A 1 7.48 -5.88 9.00
CA MET A 1 6.49 -5.01 9.65
C MET A 1 5.85 -5.72 10.83
N ASP A 2 5.18 -6.85 10.62
CA ASP A 2 4.44 -7.60 11.65
C ASP A 2 5.28 -7.92 12.89
N ALA A 3 6.53 -8.38 12.70
CA ALA A 3 7.44 -8.63 13.81
C ALA A 3 7.82 -7.36 14.60
N ALA A 4 7.94 -6.21 13.93
CA ALA A 4 8.21 -4.93 14.59
C ALA A 4 6.98 -4.43 15.35
N TYR A 5 5.79 -4.58 14.77
CA TYR A 5 4.53 -4.22 15.41
C TYR A 5 4.23 -5.10 16.63
N GLY A 6 4.34 -6.43 16.49
CA GLY A 6 4.09 -7.38 17.58
C GLY A 6 5.06 -7.25 18.75
N ARG A 7 6.31 -6.83 18.50
CA ARG A 7 7.29 -6.52 19.56
C ARG A 7 7.20 -5.08 20.09
N ARG A 8 6.28 -4.26 19.56
CA ARG A 8 6.17 -2.82 19.81
C ARG A 8 7.51 -2.09 19.63
N ASP A 9 8.33 -2.53 18.66
CA ASP A 9 9.62 -1.94 18.33
C ASP A 9 9.42 -0.60 17.61
N ARG A 10 9.33 0.46 18.41
CA ARG A 10 9.11 1.84 17.93
C ARG A 10 10.24 2.33 17.03
N ALA A 11 11.46 1.82 17.17
CA ALA A 11 12.58 2.22 16.33
C ALA A 11 12.43 1.62 14.92
N ALA A 12 12.13 0.32 14.84
CA ALA A 12 11.88 -0.35 13.57
C ALA A 12 10.63 0.21 12.86
N LEU A 13 9.54 0.47 13.59
CA LEU A 13 8.33 1.08 13.02
C LEU A 13 8.60 2.49 12.47
N ARG A 14 9.47 3.26 13.12
CA ARG A 14 9.88 4.58 12.63
C ARG A 14 10.72 4.51 11.36
N ARG A 15 11.62 3.52 11.24
CA ARG A 15 12.37 3.27 10.00
C ARG A 15 11.42 2.95 8.85
N ILE A 16 10.51 1.99 9.06
CA ILE A 16 9.48 1.64 8.06
C ILE A 16 8.69 2.88 7.63
N ARG A 17 8.24 3.70 8.59
CA ARG A 17 7.52 4.94 8.30
C ARG A 17 8.35 5.91 7.45
N ASN A 18 9.65 6.01 7.71
CA ASN A 18 10.55 6.90 6.98
C ASN A 18 10.87 6.41 5.55
N ASP A 19 10.69 5.13 5.26
CA ASP A 19 10.85 4.55 3.92
C ASP A 19 9.60 4.77 3.04
N ILE A 20 8.44 5.05 3.62
CA ILE A 20 7.20 5.23 2.85
C ILE A 20 7.30 6.33 1.77
N PRO A 21 7.89 7.52 2.03
CA PRO A 21 8.06 8.53 0.99
C PRO A 21 8.92 8.09 -0.19
N SER A 22 9.94 7.23 0.00
CA SER A 22 10.68 6.68 -1.15
C SER A 22 9.83 5.69 -1.93
N ILE A 23 9.10 4.80 -1.25
CA ILE A 23 8.18 3.85 -1.90
C ILE A 23 7.14 4.59 -2.77
N VAL A 24 6.55 5.67 -2.27
CA VAL A 24 5.60 6.48 -3.04
C VAL A 24 6.25 7.08 -4.28
N ARG A 25 7.48 7.59 -4.18
CA ARG A 25 8.24 8.12 -5.33
C ARG A 25 8.57 7.03 -6.35
N ASP A 26 8.91 5.83 -5.89
CA ASP A 26 9.20 4.69 -6.75
C ASP A 26 7.93 4.25 -7.52
N LEU A 27 6.76 4.30 -6.89
CA LEU A 27 5.47 4.06 -7.54
C LEU A 27 5.15 5.12 -8.60
N ASP A 28 5.49 6.39 -8.36
CA ASP A 28 5.35 7.46 -9.36
C ASP A 28 6.28 7.24 -10.55
N ALA A 29 7.55 6.90 -10.30
CA ALA A 29 8.51 6.58 -11.36
C ALA A 29 8.07 5.35 -12.17
N ALA A 30 7.52 4.33 -11.51
CA ALA A 30 6.98 3.14 -12.15
C ALA A 30 5.76 3.49 -13.03
N LEU A 31 4.81 4.30 -12.54
CA LEU A 31 3.65 4.75 -13.33
C LEU A 31 4.09 5.52 -14.58
N GLU A 32 5.07 6.41 -14.45
CA GLU A 32 5.58 7.22 -15.55
C GLU A 32 6.32 6.35 -16.58
N SER A 33 7.13 5.39 -16.14
CA SER A 33 7.73 4.38 -17.03
C SER A 33 6.65 3.55 -17.76
N PHE A 34 5.63 3.11 -17.03
CA PHE A 34 4.54 2.33 -17.59
C PHE A 34 3.71 3.15 -18.59
N ARG A 35 3.46 4.44 -18.32
CA ARG A 35 2.81 5.39 -19.22
C ARG A 35 3.48 5.43 -20.59
N ARG A 36 4.80 5.63 -20.62
CA ARG A 36 5.58 5.66 -21.88
C ARG A 36 5.45 4.36 -22.66
N GLN A 37 5.48 3.22 -21.96
CA GLN A 37 5.30 1.91 -22.59
C GLN A 37 3.89 1.68 -23.13
N TRP A 38 2.87 2.13 -22.40
CA TRP A 38 1.48 2.01 -22.79
C TRP A 38 1.19 2.76 -24.07
N HIS A 39 1.52 4.06 -24.12
CA HIS A 39 1.24 4.90 -25.29
C HIS A 39 2.04 4.53 -26.55
N ARG A 40 3.14 3.79 -26.41
CA ARG A 40 3.87 3.23 -27.56
C ARG A 40 3.11 2.07 -28.22
N ARG A 41 2.29 1.33 -27.47
CA ARG A 41 1.73 0.03 -27.90
C ARG A 41 0.20 -0.02 -27.93
N ASN A 42 -0.46 0.89 -27.23
CA ASN A 42 -1.91 0.86 -27.00
C ASN A 42 -2.52 2.22 -27.27
N LYS A 43 -3.84 2.23 -27.54
CA LYS A 43 -4.63 3.45 -27.52
C LYS A 43 -4.64 4.05 -26.10
N PRO A 44 -4.83 5.37 -25.94
CA PRO A 44 -4.83 6.01 -24.62
C PRO A 44 -5.85 5.43 -23.62
N PHE A 45 -7.00 4.95 -24.11
CA PHE A 45 -8.06 4.35 -23.29
C PHE A 45 -7.57 3.14 -22.49
N GLY A 46 -8.04 2.98 -21.24
CA GLY A 46 -7.67 1.91 -20.32
C GLY A 46 -6.49 2.26 -19.42
N PHE A 47 -5.67 3.24 -19.78
CA PHE A 47 -4.56 3.68 -18.93
C PHE A 47 -5.05 4.33 -17.63
N GLU A 48 -6.19 5.03 -17.66
CA GLU A 48 -6.82 5.63 -16.50
C GLU A 48 -7.15 4.61 -15.40
N THR A 49 -7.43 3.35 -15.77
CA THR A 49 -7.62 2.28 -14.79
C THR A 49 -6.33 2.02 -14.01
N ILE A 50 -5.18 2.00 -14.66
CA ILE A 50 -3.88 1.82 -14.00
C ILE A 50 -3.55 3.03 -13.12
N GLN A 51 -3.88 4.25 -13.58
CA GLN A 51 -3.72 5.46 -12.78
C GLN A 51 -4.54 5.42 -11.49
N VAL A 52 -5.80 4.99 -11.55
CA VAL A 52 -6.65 4.81 -10.36
C VAL A 52 -6.06 3.79 -9.40
N ARG A 53 -5.61 2.64 -9.91
CA ARG A 53 -5.03 1.56 -9.08
C ARG A 53 -3.77 2.01 -8.35
N LEU A 54 -2.83 2.62 -9.06
CA LEU A 54 -1.59 3.12 -8.45
C LEU A 54 -1.81 4.36 -7.59
N GLY A 55 -2.78 5.21 -7.95
CA GLY A 55 -3.24 6.31 -7.10
C GLY A 55 -3.72 5.80 -5.74
N GLY A 56 -4.64 4.84 -5.74
CA GLY A 56 -5.13 4.21 -4.51
C GLY A 56 -4.02 3.56 -3.69
N GLN A 57 -3.11 2.83 -4.32
CA GLN A 57 -1.98 2.19 -3.61
C GLN A 57 -1.08 3.21 -2.91
N LYS A 58 -0.77 4.34 -3.58
CA LYS A 58 0.00 5.44 -2.97
C LYS A 58 -0.73 6.05 -1.77
N GLU A 59 -2.04 6.27 -1.88
CA GLU A 59 -2.81 6.78 -0.73
C GLU A 59 -2.79 5.81 0.44
N ARG A 60 -2.88 4.49 0.21
CA ARG A 60 -2.78 3.50 1.28
C ARG A 60 -1.41 3.51 1.98
N PHE A 61 -0.32 3.76 1.25
CA PHE A 61 1.00 3.95 1.85
C PHE A 61 1.07 5.24 2.69
N ARG A 62 0.48 6.35 2.21
CA ARG A 62 0.42 7.59 2.99
C ARG A 62 -0.37 7.41 4.27
N GLU A 63 -1.53 6.77 4.19
CA GLU A 63 -2.36 6.43 5.34
C GLU A 63 -1.58 5.59 6.35
N LEU A 64 -0.87 4.56 5.88
CA LEU A 64 0.00 3.76 6.74
C LEU A 64 1.03 4.62 7.50
N SER A 65 1.63 5.61 6.84
CA SER A 65 2.58 6.53 7.50
C SER A 65 1.93 7.37 8.61
N VAL A 66 0.68 7.77 8.41
CA VAL A 66 -0.11 8.49 9.41
C VAL A 66 -0.36 7.57 10.62
N ARG A 67 -0.92 6.38 10.39
CA ARG A 67 -1.27 5.40 11.42
C ARG A 67 -0.06 4.97 12.25
N LEU A 68 1.07 4.68 11.60
CA LEU A 68 2.34 4.41 12.30
C LEU A 68 2.79 5.61 13.14
N GLY A 69 2.62 6.83 12.64
CA GLY A 69 2.96 8.05 13.37
C GLY A 69 2.12 8.24 14.63
N GLU A 70 0.81 8.02 14.55
CA GLU A 70 -0.12 8.08 15.68
C GLU A 70 0.28 7.09 16.78
N LEU A 71 0.56 5.84 16.39
CA LEU A 71 1.00 4.78 17.30
C LEU A 71 2.34 5.12 17.96
N ILE A 72 3.33 5.60 17.20
CA ILE A 72 4.67 5.96 17.72
C ILE A 72 4.58 7.11 18.73
N ARG A 73 3.68 8.07 18.50
CA ARG A 73 3.40 9.19 19.43
C ARG A 73 2.53 8.79 20.62
N GLY A 74 1.97 7.58 20.63
CA GLY A 74 1.06 7.10 21.67
C GLY A 74 -0.34 7.72 21.61
N GLN A 75 -0.75 8.27 20.46
CA GLN A 75 -2.10 8.82 20.25
C GLN A 75 -3.14 7.71 20.12
N VAL A 76 -2.71 6.55 19.64
CA VAL A 76 -3.50 5.31 19.61
C VAL A 76 -2.69 4.20 20.27
N SER A 77 -3.36 3.25 20.92
CA SER A 77 -2.74 2.08 21.55
C SER A 77 -2.45 0.96 20.54
N GLU A 78 -3.19 0.93 19.44
CA GLU A 78 -3.15 -0.12 18.42
C GLU A 78 -3.60 0.39 17.05
N ILE A 79 -3.32 -0.42 16.02
CA ILE A 79 -3.80 -0.24 14.65
C ILE A 79 -4.70 -1.46 14.38
N PRO A 80 -6.03 -1.33 14.40
CA PRO A 80 -6.96 -2.46 14.25
C PRO A 80 -6.70 -3.31 13.01
N GLU A 81 -6.29 -2.67 11.90
CA GLU A 81 -5.95 -3.35 10.65
C GLU A 81 -4.78 -4.35 10.78
N PHE A 82 -3.93 -4.19 11.81
CA PHE A 82 -2.81 -5.11 12.09
C PHE A 82 -3.14 -6.15 13.15
N GLU A 83 -4.21 -5.94 13.91
CA GLU A 83 -4.73 -6.95 14.86
C GLU A 83 -5.54 -8.02 14.11
N GLU A 84 -6.05 -7.71 12.92
CA GLU A 84 -6.61 -8.72 12.04
C GLU A 84 -5.54 -9.72 11.60
N ARG A 85 -5.71 -10.97 12.06
CA ARG A 85 -4.81 -12.06 11.69
C ARG A 85 -4.88 -12.28 10.19
N ALA A 86 -3.75 -12.09 9.49
CA ALA A 86 -3.65 -12.33 8.06
C ALA A 86 -4.20 -13.73 7.72
N ARG A 87 -5.37 -13.78 7.07
CA ARG A 87 -5.92 -15.03 6.56
C ARG A 87 -4.96 -15.55 5.50
N ARG A 88 -4.62 -16.83 5.58
CA ARG A 88 -3.88 -17.49 4.49
C ARG A 88 -4.67 -17.27 3.20
N PRO A 89 -4.03 -16.78 2.13
CA PRO A 89 -4.72 -16.68 0.85
C PRO A 89 -5.24 -18.06 0.47
N SER A 90 -6.48 -18.09 0.01
CA SER A 90 -7.13 -19.34 -0.40
C SER A 90 -6.30 -20.00 -1.51
N VAL A 91 -6.37 -21.34 -1.60
CA VAL A 91 -5.71 -22.12 -2.66
C VAL A 91 -6.14 -21.65 -4.06
N TRP A 92 -7.32 -21.03 -4.16
CA TRP A 92 -7.79 -20.26 -5.30
C TRP A 92 -7.43 -18.78 -5.11
N THR A 93 -6.39 -18.32 -5.79
CA THR A 93 -5.96 -16.92 -5.72
C THR A 93 -6.68 -16.09 -6.79
N HIS A 94 -7.37 -15.03 -6.38
CA HIS A 94 -8.02 -14.13 -7.33
C HIS A 94 -6.97 -13.25 -8.02
N THR A 95 -7.00 -13.16 -9.35
CA THR A 95 -6.08 -12.32 -10.14
C THR A 95 -6.60 -10.91 -10.38
N ALA A 96 -7.90 -10.68 -10.16
CA ALA A 96 -8.49 -9.36 -10.35
C ALA A 96 -8.07 -8.42 -9.22
N TRP A 97 -7.55 -7.24 -9.60
CA TRP A 97 -6.99 -6.23 -8.69
C TRP A 97 -7.90 -5.90 -7.50
N ARG A 98 -9.22 -5.85 -7.70
CA ARG A 98 -10.18 -5.54 -6.63
C ARG A 98 -10.08 -6.48 -5.43
N TYR A 99 -9.79 -7.77 -5.67
CA TYR A 99 -9.70 -8.78 -4.61
C TYR A 99 -8.31 -8.84 -3.97
N LEU A 100 -7.33 -8.12 -4.53
CA LEU A 100 -5.96 -8.06 -4.04
C LEU A 100 -5.69 -6.75 -3.28
N ALA A 101 -6.30 -5.65 -3.71
CA ALA A 101 -6.00 -4.33 -3.19
C ALA A 101 -6.82 -3.94 -1.95
N VAL A 102 -8.06 -4.44 -1.84
CA VAL A 102 -8.99 -4.08 -0.76
C VAL A 102 -9.89 -5.27 -0.43
N SER A 103 -10.23 -5.47 0.85
CA SER A 103 -11.22 -6.48 1.27
C SER A 103 -12.65 -5.94 1.38
N GLY A 104 -12.83 -4.62 1.25
CA GLY A 104 -14.14 -3.96 1.22
C GLY A 104 -14.79 -4.00 -0.17
N ILE A 105 -16.10 -3.81 -0.21
CA ILE A 105 -16.87 -3.76 -1.47
C ILE A 105 -16.57 -2.40 -2.15
N LEU A 106 -15.93 -2.45 -3.32
CA LEU A 106 -15.85 -1.37 -4.30
C LEU A 106 -16.36 -1.89 -5.64
#